data_AF-A0A1R4JX00-F1
#
_entry.id   AF-A0A1R4JX00-F1
#
_cell.length_a   1.000
_cell.length_b   1.000
_cell.length_c   1.000
_cell.angle_alpha   90.00
_cell.angle_beta   90.00
_cell.angle_gamma   90.00
#
_symmetry.space_group_name_H-M   'P 1'
#
loop_
_entity.id
_entity.type
_entity.pdbx_description
1 polymer ?
#
loop_
_entity_poly.entity_id
_entity_poly.type
_entity_poly.pdbx_seq_one_letter_code
_entity_poly.pdbx_strand_id
1 'polypeptide(L)'
;MTPELSSRIIADSTDRVGWLRARSRGITATDVATLSTPRSIERAAWAKLNGTGFSGNRYTDHGRAREPEIARWVAATHGIQPSSALFRAEVEHRHLATPDGLTVTPQGSVILAEIKTTTKPWRSVPRNYLRQIWWQQYVIGAERTLVVWEQHDNFVPVGDEPLCRWIDRDDREIAGLVTLADALIDELHRMTTRG
;
A
#
# COMPACT_ATOMS: atom_id res chain seq x y z
N MET A 1 17.23 4.86 6.84
CA MET A 1 15.97 5.64 7.03
C MET A 1 16.35 6.94 7.71
N THR A 2 15.77 8.08 7.29
CA THR A 2 16.09 9.38 7.91
C THR A 2 15.26 9.61 9.19
N PRO A 3 15.72 10.45 10.14
CA PRO A 3 14.96 10.76 11.35
C PRO A 3 13.54 11.30 11.08
N GLU A 4 13.40 12.14 10.06
CA GLU A 4 12.12 12.75 9.66
C GLU A 4 11.13 11.68 9.22
N LEU A 5 11.57 10.73 8.39
CA LEU A 5 10.75 9.61 7.95
C LEU A 5 10.41 8.67 9.10
N SER A 6 11.37 8.37 9.99
CA SER A 6 11.11 7.54 11.17
C SER A 6 10.09 8.16 12.13
N SER A 7 10.06 9.49 12.26
CA SER A 7 9.08 10.21 13.10
C SER A 7 7.62 10.07 12.63
N ARG A 8 7.41 9.58 11.40
CA ARG A 8 6.08 9.38 10.79
C ARG A 8 5.59 7.94 10.89
N ILE A 9 6.35 7.03 11.52
CA ILE A 9 5.89 5.68 11.84
C ILE A 9 4.92 5.77 13.02
N ILE A 10 3.72 5.19 12.87
CA ILE A 10 2.66 5.23 13.89
C ILE A 10 2.24 3.84 14.39
N ALA A 11 2.61 2.77 13.68
CA ALA A 11 2.40 1.39 14.08
C ALA A 11 3.30 0.46 13.26
N ASP A 12 3.37 -0.81 13.64
CA ASP A 12 4.09 -1.85 12.91
C ASP A 12 3.24 -3.12 12.81
N SER A 13 3.21 -3.77 11.64
CA SER A 13 2.39 -4.96 11.40
C SER A 13 2.78 -6.19 12.23
N THR A 14 3.97 -6.20 12.86
CA THR A 14 4.34 -7.20 13.87
C THR A 14 3.47 -7.14 15.12
N ASP A 15 2.95 -5.96 15.49
CA ASP A 15 1.83 -5.82 16.41
C ASP A 15 0.53 -5.73 15.60
N ARG A 16 -0.02 -6.89 15.27
CA ARG A 16 -1.20 -7.00 14.40
C ARG A 16 -2.38 -6.18 14.92
N VAL A 17 -2.63 -6.18 16.24
CA VAL A 17 -3.79 -5.51 16.84
C VAL A 17 -3.59 -4.00 16.82
N GLY A 18 -2.43 -3.52 17.26
CA GLY A 18 -2.09 -2.11 17.22
C GLY A 18 -2.11 -1.55 15.80
N TRP A 19 -1.55 -2.30 14.85
CA TRP A 19 -1.53 -1.94 13.43
C TRP A 19 -2.93 -1.86 12.81
N LEU A 20 -3.80 -2.84 13.07
CA LEU A 20 -5.19 -2.79 12.59
C LEU A 20 -5.95 -1.61 13.18
N ARG A 21 -5.76 -1.32 14.48
CA ARG A 21 -6.38 -0.15 15.15
C ARG A 21 -5.87 1.17 14.59
N ALA A 22 -4.58 1.30 14.29
CA ALA A 22 -4.03 2.51 13.70
C ALA A 22 -4.58 2.73 12.28
N ARG A 23 -4.63 1.66 11.47
CA ARG A 23 -5.15 1.70 10.09
C ARG A 23 -6.64 1.99 9.98
N SER A 24 -7.44 1.58 10.96
CA SER A 24 -8.88 1.87 10.94
C SER A 24 -9.17 3.36 11.13
N ARG A 25 -8.23 4.13 11.70
CA ARG A 25 -8.37 5.56 11.98
C ARG A 25 -7.94 6.49 10.85
N GLY A 26 -7.45 5.97 9.74
CA GLY A 26 -7.00 6.77 8.59
C GLY A 26 -7.27 6.10 7.26
N ILE A 27 -7.03 6.81 6.16
CA ILE A 27 -7.22 6.36 4.79
C ILE A 27 -5.95 5.66 4.31
N THR A 28 -6.08 4.42 3.84
CA THR A 28 -4.95 3.58 3.43
C THR A 28 -4.87 3.41 1.91
N ALA A 29 -3.72 2.97 1.40
CA ALA A 29 -3.53 2.64 -0.01
C ALA A 29 -4.64 1.71 -0.56
N THR A 30 -5.06 0.73 0.24
CA THR A 30 -6.14 -0.20 -0.12
C THR A 30 -7.51 0.45 -0.22
N ASP A 31 -7.79 1.49 0.57
CA ASP A 31 -9.04 2.24 0.48
C ASP A 31 -9.07 3.01 -0.84
N VAL A 32 -8.03 3.82 -1.07
CA VAL A 32 -7.90 4.73 -2.22
C VAL A 32 -7.84 3.99 -3.56
N ALA A 33 -7.24 2.79 -3.59
CA ALA A 33 -7.18 1.96 -4.79
C ALA A 33 -8.55 1.68 -5.43
N THR A 34 -9.60 1.63 -4.58
CA THR A 34 -10.96 1.30 -4.99
C THR A 34 -11.81 2.53 -5.36
N LEU A 35 -11.32 3.74 -5.09
CA LEU A 35 -12.07 4.98 -5.29
C LEU A 35 -12.02 5.41 -6.76
N SER A 36 -13.19 5.65 -7.34
CA SER A 36 -13.31 6.11 -8.74
C SER A 36 -14.59 6.91 -9.02
N THR A 37 -15.60 6.79 -8.17
CA THR A 37 -16.91 7.42 -8.30
C THR A 37 -17.47 7.82 -6.93
N PRO A 38 -18.46 8.74 -6.85
CA PRO A 38 -19.13 9.05 -5.58
C PRO A 38 -19.66 7.80 -4.86
N ARG A 39 -20.26 6.86 -5.60
CA ARG A 39 -20.75 5.59 -5.04
C ARG A 39 -19.63 4.72 -4.46
N SER A 40 -18.44 4.74 -5.04
CA SER A 40 -17.29 4.01 -4.47
C SER A 40 -16.82 4.60 -3.15
N ILE A 41 -16.96 5.93 -2.99
CA ILE A 41 -16.62 6.65 -1.75
C ILE A 41 -17.61 6.27 -0.64
N GLU A 42 -18.91 6.34 -0.91
CA GLU A 42 -19.95 5.91 0.04
C GLU A 42 -19.74 4.45 0.50
N ARG A 43 -19.44 3.56 -0.45
CA ARG A 43 -19.16 2.15 -0.15
C ARG A 43 -17.89 1.98 0.71
N ALA A 44 -16.83 2.72 0.41
CA ALA A 44 -15.59 2.69 1.18
C ALA A 44 -15.81 3.23 2.59
N ALA A 45 -16.56 4.33 2.75
CA ALA A 45 -16.93 4.89 4.04
C ALA A 45 -17.73 3.89 4.88
N TRP A 46 -18.75 3.28 4.29
CA TRP A 46 -19.54 2.25 4.95
C TRP A 46 -18.67 1.07 5.41
N ALA A 47 -17.79 0.57 4.53
CA ALA A 47 -16.88 -0.52 4.84
C ALA A 47 -15.87 -0.16 5.95
N LYS A 48 -15.43 1.11 6.02
CA LYS A 48 -14.52 1.59 7.06
C LYS A 48 -15.18 1.61 8.44
N LEU A 49 -16.46 2.00 8.50
CA LEU A 49 -17.22 2.09 9.75
C LEU A 49 -17.72 0.72 10.24
N ASN A 50 -18.15 -0.15 9.33
CA ASN A 50 -18.81 -1.42 9.67
C ASN A 50 -17.90 -2.64 9.53
N GLY A 51 -16.71 -2.46 8.94
CA GLY A 51 -15.85 -3.56 8.51
C GLY A 51 -16.36 -4.21 7.21
N THR A 52 -15.52 -5.08 6.63
CA THR A 52 -15.82 -5.79 5.37
C THR A 52 -16.22 -7.25 5.58
N GLY A 53 -16.12 -7.76 6.82
CA GLY A 53 -16.27 -9.20 7.11
C GLY A 53 -15.16 -10.09 6.52
N PHE A 54 -14.15 -9.52 5.86
CA PHE A 54 -13.07 -10.27 5.23
C PHE A 54 -12.02 -10.70 6.28
N SER A 55 -11.91 -12.00 6.53
CA SER A 55 -10.93 -12.60 7.44
C SER A 55 -9.70 -13.19 6.74
N GLY A 56 -9.68 -13.18 5.40
CA GLY A 56 -8.65 -13.84 4.59
C GLY A 56 -9.20 -14.99 3.74
N ASN A 57 -8.36 -15.48 2.84
CA ASN A 57 -8.59 -16.70 2.05
C ASN A 57 -7.24 -17.34 1.68
N ARG A 58 -7.29 -18.51 1.03
CA ARG A 58 -6.08 -19.24 0.60
C ARG A 58 -5.12 -18.40 -0.26
N TYR A 59 -5.63 -17.44 -1.04
CA TYR A 59 -4.79 -16.55 -1.84
C TYR A 59 -4.06 -15.51 -0.98
N THR A 60 -4.71 -14.94 0.03
CA THR A 60 -4.03 -14.03 0.95
C THR A 60 -3.04 -14.75 1.86
N ASP A 61 -3.32 -16.01 2.21
CA ASP A 61 -2.38 -16.83 3.00
C ASP A 61 -1.16 -17.21 2.17
N HIS A 62 -1.34 -17.59 0.91
CA HIS A 62 -0.23 -17.80 -0.01
C HIS A 62 0.61 -16.54 -0.20
N GLY A 63 -0.02 -15.38 -0.43
CA GLY A 63 0.67 -14.10 -0.51
C GLY A 63 1.52 -13.82 0.73
N ARG A 64 0.93 -13.99 1.93
CA ARG A 64 1.64 -13.81 3.21
C ARG A 64 2.83 -14.77 3.36
N ALA A 65 2.71 -16.01 2.90
CA ALA A 65 3.78 -16.99 2.95
C ALA A 65 4.93 -16.67 1.97
N ARG A 66 4.61 -16.09 0.80
CA ARG A 66 5.60 -15.74 -0.23
C ARG A 66 6.25 -14.38 -0.02
N GLU A 67 5.58 -13.43 0.62
CA GLU A 67 6.06 -12.06 0.80
C GLU A 67 7.49 -11.99 1.40
N PRO A 68 7.86 -12.72 2.47
CA PRO A 68 9.23 -12.68 3.01
C PRO A 68 10.30 -13.20 2.04
N GLU A 69 9.95 -14.19 1.21
CA GLU A 69 10.85 -14.78 0.22
C GLU A 69 11.12 -13.80 -0.92
N ILE A 70 10.06 -13.15 -1.43
CA ILE A 70 10.17 -12.13 -2.46
C ILE A 70 10.88 -10.89 -1.90
N ALA A 71 10.60 -10.48 -0.66
CA ALA A 71 11.26 -9.35 -0.02
C ALA A 71 12.77 -9.59 0.16
N ARG A 72 13.19 -10.83 0.44
CA ARG A 72 14.61 -11.21 0.49
C ARG A 72 15.27 -11.09 -0.88
N TRP A 73 14.60 -11.55 -1.94
CA TRP A 73 15.07 -11.36 -3.31
C TRP A 73 15.22 -9.86 -3.62
N VAL A 74 14.22 -9.04 -3.29
CA VAL A 74 14.25 -7.58 -3.48
C VAL A 74 15.42 -6.92 -2.74
N ALA A 75 15.68 -7.33 -1.50
CA ALA A 75 16.80 -6.82 -0.73
C ALA A 75 18.15 -7.20 -1.36
N ALA A 76 18.28 -8.44 -1.84
CA ALA A 76 19.50 -8.95 -2.45
C ALA A 76 19.80 -8.34 -3.83
N THR A 77 18.78 -8.12 -4.66
CA THR A 77 18.96 -7.68 -6.07
C THR A 77 18.83 -6.16 -6.24
N HIS A 78 18.10 -5.48 -5.36
CA HIS A 78 17.80 -4.05 -5.47
C HIS A 78 18.16 -3.24 -4.23
N GLY A 79 18.59 -3.87 -3.13
CA GLY A 79 18.99 -3.18 -1.90
C GLY A 79 17.84 -2.54 -1.12
N ILE A 80 16.58 -2.80 -1.50
CA ILE A 80 15.40 -2.28 -0.82
C ILE A 80 15.07 -3.20 0.37
N GLN A 81 15.09 -2.67 1.59
CA GLN A 81 14.89 -3.48 2.79
C GLN A 81 13.40 -3.74 3.04
N PRO A 82 13.01 -4.92 3.57
CA PRO A 82 11.62 -5.19 3.92
C PRO A 82 11.10 -4.19 4.96
N SER A 83 9.81 -3.85 4.89
CA SER A 83 9.17 -2.91 5.80
C SER A 83 7.80 -3.40 6.25
N SER A 84 7.58 -3.40 7.57
CA SER A 84 6.29 -3.66 8.23
C SER A 84 5.63 -2.38 8.77
N ALA A 85 6.32 -1.25 8.68
CA ALA A 85 5.94 -0.01 9.34
C ALA A 85 4.74 0.67 8.64
N LEU A 86 3.81 1.18 9.46
CA LEU A 86 2.72 2.04 9.03
C LEU A 86 3.14 3.50 9.17
N PHE A 87 3.22 4.20 8.05
CA PHE A 87 3.55 5.61 7.98
C PHE A 87 2.29 6.46 7.86
N ARG A 88 2.31 7.65 8.45
CA ARG A 88 1.42 8.76 8.12
C ARG A 88 2.06 9.72 7.12
N ALA A 89 1.24 10.41 6.33
CA ALA A 89 1.71 11.47 5.46
C ALA A 89 2.24 12.65 6.29
N GLU A 90 3.09 13.46 5.66
CA GLU A 90 3.70 14.63 6.30
C GLU A 90 2.67 15.68 6.71
N VAL A 91 1.69 15.97 5.83
CA VAL A 91 0.70 17.03 6.04
C VAL A 91 -0.61 16.47 6.61
N GLU A 92 -1.31 15.62 5.88
CA GLU A 92 -2.58 15.04 6.33
C GLU A 92 -2.32 13.72 7.07
N HIS A 93 -2.29 13.76 8.39
CA HIS A 93 -1.89 12.61 9.22
C HIS A 93 -2.86 11.42 9.14
N ARG A 94 -4.09 11.62 8.65
CA ARG A 94 -5.03 10.53 8.39
C ARG A 94 -4.68 9.76 7.12
N HIS A 95 -3.78 10.24 6.27
CA HIS A 95 -3.32 9.51 5.09
C HIS A 95 -2.20 8.55 5.46
N LEU A 96 -2.44 7.25 5.27
CA LEU A 96 -1.63 6.17 5.81
C LEU A 96 -1.15 5.21 4.71
N ALA A 97 0.03 4.64 4.90
CA ALA A 97 0.59 3.65 3.99
C ALA A 97 1.57 2.70 4.69
N THR A 98 1.58 1.45 4.25
CA THR A 98 2.59 0.44 4.61
C THR A 98 3.19 -0.01 3.29
N PRO A 99 4.42 0.39 2.94
CA PRO A 99 5.15 -0.19 1.81
C PRO A 99 5.78 -1.53 2.22
N ASP A 100 5.83 -2.49 1.31
CA ASP A 100 6.42 -3.81 1.58
C ASP A 100 7.95 -3.75 1.69
N GLY A 101 8.56 -2.72 1.10
CA GLY A 101 9.97 -2.41 1.30
C GLY A 101 10.28 -0.92 1.16
N LEU A 102 11.39 -0.50 1.77
CA LEU A 102 11.85 0.88 1.78
C LEU A 102 13.38 0.96 1.85
N THR A 103 13.96 1.89 1.09
CA THR A 103 15.35 2.30 1.26
C THR A 103 15.51 3.80 0.98
N VAL A 104 16.63 4.36 1.46
CA VAL A 104 17.04 5.73 1.16
C VAL A 104 18.34 5.63 0.38
N THR A 105 18.38 6.20 -0.83
CA THR A 105 19.58 6.17 -1.67
C THR A 105 20.69 7.02 -1.06
N PRO A 106 21.95 6.86 -1.50
CA PRO A 106 23.04 7.75 -1.08
C PRO A 106 22.78 9.24 -1.40
N GLN A 107 21.92 9.52 -2.37
CA GLN A 107 21.51 10.88 -2.75
C GLN A 107 20.36 11.44 -1.88
N GLY A 108 19.83 10.65 -0.96
CA GLY A 108 18.74 11.04 -0.05
C GLY A 108 17.33 10.73 -0.56
N SER A 109 17.19 10.22 -1.78
CA SER A 109 15.89 9.86 -2.37
C SER A 109 15.30 8.62 -1.69
N VAL A 110 14.00 8.64 -1.40
CA VAL A 110 13.29 7.47 -0.88
C VAL A 110 12.78 6.62 -2.03
N ILE A 111 13.04 5.31 -1.96
CA ILE A 111 12.57 4.30 -2.92
C ILE A 111 11.82 3.21 -2.16
N LEU A 112 10.71 2.75 -2.75
CA LEU A 112 9.84 1.73 -2.16
C LEU A 112 9.86 0.43 -2.96
N ALA A 113 9.37 -0.65 -2.34
CA ALA A 113 8.94 -1.86 -3.03
C ALA A 113 7.48 -2.18 -2.68
N GLU A 114 6.77 -2.76 -3.65
CA GLU A 114 5.40 -3.27 -3.51
C GLU A 114 5.35 -4.68 -4.10
N ILE A 115 4.99 -5.66 -3.27
CA ILE A 115 5.01 -7.09 -3.58
C ILE A 115 3.59 -7.60 -3.84
N LYS A 116 3.44 -8.43 -4.87
CA LYS A 116 2.19 -9.12 -5.20
C LYS A 116 2.42 -10.57 -5.58
N THR A 117 1.51 -11.44 -5.20
CA THR A 117 1.37 -12.76 -5.83
C THR A 117 0.18 -12.74 -6.77
N THR A 118 0.25 -13.46 -7.88
CA THR A 118 -0.83 -13.44 -8.87
C THR A 118 -0.99 -14.79 -9.57
N THR A 119 -2.24 -15.13 -9.91
CA THR A 119 -2.53 -16.29 -10.77
C THR A 119 -2.48 -15.96 -12.26
N LYS A 120 -2.38 -14.67 -12.61
CA LYS A 120 -2.48 -14.21 -14.00
C LYS A 120 -1.21 -13.48 -14.41
N PRO A 121 -0.68 -13.74 -15.62
CA PRO A 121 0.41 -12.92 -16.14
C PRO A 121 -0.05 -11.47 -16.33
N TRP A 122 0.83 -10.51 -16.07
CA TRP A 122 0.56 -9.10 -16.27
C TRP A 122 1.21 -8.60 -17.56
N ARG A 123 0.41 -8.09 -18.49
CA ARG A 123 0.92 -7.33 -19.65
C ARG A 123 1.34 -5.91 -19.24
N SER A 124 0.60 -5.36 -18.27
CA SER A 124 0.86 -4.09 -17.60
C SER A 124 0.41 -4.19 -16.15
N VAL A 125 0.91 -3.29 -15.29
CA VAL A 125 0.54 -3.25 -13.88
C VAL A 125 -0.93 -2.83 -13.76
N PRO A 126 -1.80 -3.62 -13.11
CA PRO A 126 -3.19 -3.27 -12.89
C PRO A 126 -3.37 -1.88 -12.26
N ARG A 127 -4.37 -1.13 -12.76
CA ARG A 127 -4.60 0.28 -12.35
C ARG A 127 -4.83 0.45 -10.85
N ASN A 128 -5.49 -0.50 -10.21
CA ASN A 128 -5.69 -0.48 -8.75
C ASN A 128 -4.35 -0.58 -7.99
N TYR A 129 -3.38 -1.34 -8.49
CA TYR A 129 -2.04 -1.42 -7.89
C TYR A 129 -1.23 -0.15 -8.18
N LEU A 130 -1.35 0.44 -9.38
CA LEU A 130 -0.76 1.76 -9.65
C LEU A 130 -1.24 2.81 -8.64
N ARG A 131 -2.54 2.81 -8.31
CA ARG A 131 -3.10 3.71 -7.29
C ARG A 131 -2.55 3.45 -5.89
N GLN A 132 -2.35 2.18 -5.50
CA GLN A 132 -1.70 1.84 -4.23
C GLN A 132 -0.28 2.39 -4.18
N ILE A 133 0.47 2.18 -5.26
CA ILE A 133 1.86 2.60 -5.41
C ILE A 133 1.98 4.13 -5.35
N TRP A 134 1.21 4.86 -6.14
CA TRP A 134 1.23 6.33 -6.13
C TRP A 134 0.78 6.88 -4.77
N TRP A 135 -0.20 6.25 -4.12
CA TRP A 135 -0.59 6.62 -2.76
C TRP A 135 0.54 6.42 -1.75
N GLN A 136 1.24 5.28 -1.78
CA GLN A 136 2.41 5.04 -0.93
C GLN A 136 3.51 6.06 -1.21
N GLN A 137 3.81 6.36 -2.47
CA GLN A 137 4.80 7.38 -2.84
C GLN A 137 4.44 8.77 -2.30
N TYR A 138 3.16 9.14 -2.35
CA TYR A 138 2.67 10.36 -1.73
C TYR A 138 2.86 10.35 -0.21
N VAL A 139 2.34 9.31 0.48
CA VAL A 139 2.38 9.25 1.94
C VAL A 139 3.82 9.25 2.45
N ILE A 140 4.71 8.50 1.82
CA ILE A 140 6.10 8.36 2.28
C ILE A 140 7.00 9.48 1.74
N GLY A 141 6.67 10.10 0.60
CA GLY A 141 7.56 11.05 -0.09
C GLY A 141 8.60 10.34 -0.96
N ALA A 142 8.23 9.23 -1.59
CA ALA A 142 9.13 8.47 -2.46
C ALA A 142 9.08 8.93 -3.92
N GLU A 143 10.21 8.82 -4.61
CA GLU A 143 10.36 9.20 -6.03
C GLU A 143 9.89 8.09 -6.98
N ARG A 144 10.00 6.83 -6.55
CA ARG A 144 9.53 5.67 -7.31
C ARG A 144 9.38 4.43 -6.44
N THR A 145 8.68 3.44 -6.99
CA THR A 145 8.45 2.13 -6.36
C THR A 145 8.82 1.02 -7.32
N LEU A 146 9.53 0.01 -6.83
CA LEU A 146 9.70 -1.25 -7.54
C LEU A 146 8.47 -2.12 -7.26
N VAL A 147 7.59 -2.27 -8.24
CA VAL A 147 6.55 -3.31 -8.15
C VAL A 147 7.16 -4.65 -8.52
N VAL A 148 6.98 -5.63 -7.65
CA VAL A 148 7.50 -6.99 -7.81
C VAL A 148 6.32 -7.94 -7.72
N TRP A 149 6.22 -8.86 -8.66
CA TRP A 149 5.15 -9.86 -8.62
C TRP A 149 5.64 -11.25 -8.97
N GLU A 150 5.10 -12.22 -8.23
CA GLU A 150 5.33 -13.64 -8.46
C GLU A 150 4.05 -14.27 -9.02
N GLN A 151 4.15 -14.82 -10.23
CA GLN A 151 3.07 -15.62 -10.79
C GLN A 151 3.11 -17.02 -10.18
N HIS A 152 1.95 -17.56 -9.80
CA HIS A 152 1.81 -18.92 -9.33
C HIS A 152 0.67 -19.67 -10.04
N ASP A 153 0.84 -20.98 -10.21
CA ASP A 153 -0.22 -21.93 -10.57
C ASP A 153 -0.44 -22.89 -9.41
N ASN A 154 -1.69 -23.06 -8.98
CA ASN A 154 -2.05 -23.87 -7.81
C ASN A 154 -1.17 -23.61 -6.55
N PHE A 155 -0.84 -22.33 -6.31
CA PHE A 155 -0.01 -21.87 -5.19
C PHE A 155 1.47 -22.30 -5.27
N VAL A 156 1.94 -22.66 -6.46
CA VAL A 156 3.36 -22.94 -6.78
C VAL A 156 3.88 -21.87 -7.73
N PRO A 157 5.00 -21.18 -7.42
CA PRO A 157 5.60 -20.22 -8.33
C PRO A 157 5.88 -20.81 -9.72
N VAL A 158 5.58 -20.06 -10.77
CA VAL A 158 5.76 -20.51 -12.17
C VAL A 158 7.18 -20.23 -12.69
N GLY A 159 7.79 -19.14 -12.22
CA GLY A 159 9.16 -18.77 -12.57
C GLY A 159 10.13 -18.99 -11.43
N ASP A 160 11.42 -19.12 -11.76
CA ASP A 160 12.50 -19.26 -10.77
C ASP A 160 12.69 -17.98 -9.94
N GLU A 161 12.37 -16.83 -10.53
CA GLU A 161 12.45 -15.51 -9.91
C GLU A 161 11.16 -14.70 -10.15
N PRO A 162 10.81 -13.76 -9.25
CA PRO A 162 9.70 -12.85 -9.48
C PRO A 162 10.02 -11.86 -10.60
N LEU A 163 8.98 -11.34 -11.25
CA LEU A 163 9.10 -10.27 -12.23
C LEU A 163 9.01 -8.91 -11.52
N CYS A 164 9.64 -7.88 -12.08
CA CYS A 164 9.59 -6.54 -11.51
C CYS A 164 9.51 -5.42 -12.55
N ARG A 165 9.05 -4.25 -12.10
CA ARG A 165 9.01 -3.02 -12.90
C ARG A 165 9.12 -1.79 -12.00
N TRP A 166 9.83 -0.77 -12.46
CA TRP A 166 9.83 0.54 -11.81
C TRP A 166 8.59 1.34 -12.18
N ILE A 167 7.96 1.96 -11.19
CA ILE A 167 6.86 2.90 -11.33
C ILE A 167 7.31 4.23 -10.73
N ASP A 168 7.52 5.21 -11.59
CA ASP A 168 7.89 6.55 -11.19
C ASP A 168 6.70 7.31 -10.61
N ARG A 169 7.01 8.30 -9.79
CA ARG A 169 6.05 9.22 -9.21
C ARG A 169 5.31 9.99 -10.30
N ASP A 170 3.98 10.02 -10.17
CA ASP A 170 3.08 10.82 -11.01
C ASP A 170 2.26 11.74 -10.11
N ASP A 171 2.70 13.00 -9.98
CA ASP A 171 2.03 13.97 -9.11
C ASP A 171 0.60 14.32 -9.56
N ARG A 172 0.28 14.14 -10.85
CA ARG A 172 -1.08 14.37 -11.35
C ARG A 172 -2.03 13.27 -10.88
N GLU A 173 -1.61 12.02 -10.99
CA GLU A 173 -2.38 10.89 -10.47
C GLU A 173 -2.50 10.97 -8.93
N ILE A 174 -1.40 11.31 -8.24
CA ILE A 174 -1.39 11.52 -6.79
C ILE A 174 -2.40 12.58 -6.37
N ALA A 175 -2.41 13.75 -7.02
CA ALA A 175 -3.35 14.82 -6.69
C ALA A 175 -4.81 14.35 -6.79
N GLY A 176 -5.15 13.59 -7.83
CA GLY A 176 -6.48 13.00 -7.97
C GLY A 176 -6.83 12.01 -6.85
N LEU A 177 -5.86 11.20 -6.41
CA LEU A 177 -6.04 10.27 -5.30
C LEU A 177 -6.23 10.98 -3.96
N VAL A 178 -5.50 12.07 -3.71
CA VAL A 178 -5.68 12.91 -2.53
C VAL A 178 -7.08 13.52 -2.50
N THR A 179 -7.56 14.07 -3.61
CA THR A 179 -8.95 14.58 -3.70
C THR A 179 -10.00 13.51 -3.37
N LEU A 180 -9.81 12.27 -3.85
CA LEU A 180 -10.71 11.16 -3.54
C LEU A 180 -10.64 10.73 -2.06
N ALA A 181 -9.45 10.76 -1.46
CA ALA A 181 -9.25 10.46 -0.05
C ALA A 181 -9.88 11.51 0.87
N ASP A 182 -9.75 12.79 0.54
CA ASP A 182 -10.38 13.90 1.27
C ASP A 182 -11.90 13.79 1.21
N ALA A 183 -12.46 13.48 0.03
CA ALA A 183 -13.90 13.24 -0.11
C ALA A 183 -14.38 12.02 0.71
N LEU A 184 -13.55 10.99 0.85
CA LEU A 184 -13.84 9.85 1.74
C LEU A 184 -13.81 10.27 3.23
N ILE A 185 -12.88 11.14 3.61
CA ILE A 185 -12.84 11.70 4.96
C ILE A 185 -14.12 12.50 5.23
N ASP A 186 -14.55 13.38 4.33
CA ASP A 186 -15.76 14.17 4.48
C ASP A 186 -17.00 13.29 4.62
N GLU A 187 -17.08 12.24 3.80
CA GLU A 187 -18.17 11.27 3.85
C GLU A 187 -18.21 10.52 5.19
N LEU A 188 -17.06 10.12 5.73
CA LEU A 188 -16.97 9.52 7.06
C LEU A 188 -17.49 10.47 8.14
N HIS A 189 -17.08 11.74 8.11
CA HIS A 189 -17.58 12.75 9.05
C HIS A 189 -19.10 12.88 8.95
N ARG A 190 -19.63 12.98 7.72
CA ARG A 190 -21.08 13.07 7.45
C ARG A 190 -21.84 11.88 8.03
N MET A 191 -21.36 10.66 7.85
CA MET A 191 -21.99 9.45 8.38
C MET A 191 -21.96 9.39 9.92
N THR A 192 -20.87 9.84 10.56
CA THR A 192 -20.72 9.78 12.03
C THR A 192 -21.40 10.93 12.78
N THR A 193 -21.76 12.02 12.11
CA THR A 193 -22.39 13.20 12.73
C THR A 193 -23.90 13.29 12.51
N ARG A 194 -24.44 12.53 11.55
CA ARG A 194 -25.88 12.46 11.27
C ARG A 194 -26.57 11.22 11.86
N GLY A 195 -25.81 10.31 12.47
CA GLY A 195 -26.34 9.17 13.25
C GLY A 195 -26.48 9.54 14.70
#